data_AF-A0A2D7WPS3-F1
#
_entry.id   AF-A0A2D7WPS3-F1
#
_cell.length_a   1.000
_cell.length_b   1.000
_cell.length_c   1.000
_cell.angle_alpha   90.00
_cell.angle_beta   90.00
_cell.angle_gamma   90.00
#
_symmetry.space_group_name_H-M   'P 1'
#
loop_
_entity.id
_entity.type
_entity.pdbx_description
1 polymer ?
#
loop_
_entity_poly.entity_id
_entity_poly.type
_entity_poly.pdbx_seq_one_letter_code
_entity_poly.pdbx_strand_id
1 'polypeptide(L)'
;MPSFYTNRLLISYCLIILVVNFCSCSVKSTTESKIKKSDILASSVSNVEYLKQSIEEAENRLSRNFRQKQVLFLKSKRYESLYHKREDLNVREQILLFWKDKKITDNQKKELLQKCDDLADLWRKQRKKLTLKRFQLGFPN
;
A
#
# COMPACT_ATOMS: atom_id res chain seq x y z
N MET A 1 59.54 -19.78 -38.61
CA MET A 1 59.38 -19.25 -37.24
C MET A 1 58.00 -18.63 -37.11
N PRO A 2 57.33 -18.85 -35.96
CA PRO A 2 55.87 -18.89 -35.78
C PRO A 2 55.36 -17.51 -35.30
N SER A 3 54.10 -17.15 -35.14
CA SER A 3 52.98 -17.88 -34.52
C SER A 3 51.65 -17.12 -34.76
N PHE A 4 51.08 -17.18 -35.95
CA PHE A 4 49.73 -16.60 -36.18
C PHE A 4 48.59 -17.61 -36.02
N TYR A 5 48.90 -18.91 -35.88
CA TYR A 5 47.90 -19.97 -35.75
C TYR A 5 47.54 -20.34 -34.30
N THR A 6 48.33 -19.91 -33.31
CA THR A 6 48.09 -20.24 -31.90
C THR A 6 46.94 -19.44 -31.28
N ASN A 7 46.67 -18.22 -31.77
CA ASN A 7 45.64 -17.35 -31.20
C ASN A 7 44.19 -17.72 -31.59
N ARG A 8 43.96 -18.35 -32.75
CA ARG A 8 42.59 -18.77 -33.13
C ARG A 8 42.13 -20.02 -32.37
N LEU A 9 43.04 -20.94 -32.06
CA LEU A 9 42.73 -22.15 -31.28
C LEU A 9 42.45 -21.81 -29.81
N LEU A 10 43.17 -20.85 -29.23
CA LEU A 10 42.94 -20.37 -27.85
C LEU A 10 41.55 -19.72 -27.68
N ILE A 11 41.13 -18.88 -28.63
CA ILE A 11 39.81 -18.22 -28.58
C ILE A 11 38.67 -19.24 -28.76
N SER A 12 38.88 -20.27 -29.60
CA SER A 12 37.92 -21.36 -29.77
C SER A 12 37.78 -22.22 -28.52
N TYR A 13 38.87 -22.48 -27.78
CA TYR A 13 38.84 -23.25 -26.54
C TYR A 13 38.15 -22.49 -25.39
N CYS A 14 38.35 -21.16 -25.30
CA CYS A 14 37.70 -20.33 -24.30
C CYS A 14 36.16 -20.27 -24.47
N LEU A 15 35.66 -20.33 -25.70
CA LEU A 15 34.21 -20.33 -25.97
C LEU A 15 33.55 -21.66 -25.58
N ILE A 16 34.25 -22.79 -25.71
CA ILE A 16 33.71 -24.11 -25.35
C ILE A 16 33.57 -24.25 -23.82
N ILE A 17 34.52 -23.72 -23.04
CA ILE A 17 34.47 -23.77 -21.57
C ILE A 17 33.30 -22.93 -20.99
N LEU A 18 32.91 -21.85 -21.67
CA LEU A 18 31.76 -21.03 -21.26
C LEU A 18 30.40 -21.70 -21.54
N VAL A 19 30.30 -22.54 -22.59
CA VAL A 19 29.04 -23.24 -22.92
C VAL A 19 28.79 -24.44 -22.01
N VAL A 20 29.85 -25.13 -21.55
CA VAL A 20 29.70 -26.32 -20.69
C VAL A 20 29.27 -25.97 -19.25
N ASN A 21 29.44 -24.73 -18.80
CA ASN A 21 29.04 -24.30 -17.44
C ASN A 21 27.57 -23.87 -17.30
N PHE A 22 26.77 -23.88 -18.37
CA PHE A 22 25.33 -23.55 -18.28
C PHE A 22 24.40 -24.76 -18.07
N CYS A 23 24.96 -25.97 -17.90
CA CYS A 23 24.17 -27.18 -17.64
C CYS A 23 24.23 -27.61 -16.17
N SER A 24 23.97 -26.68 -15.25
CA SER A 24 23.51 -27.07 -13.91
C SER A 24 22.00 -27.31 -13.97
N CYS A 25 21.64 -28.56 -14.23
CA CYS A 25 20.32 -29.10 -13.96
C CYS A 25 20.02 -28.95 -12.46
N SER A 26 19.38 -27.84 -12.09
CA SER A 26 18.73 -27.71 -10.79
C SER A 26 17.59 -28.73 -10.76
N VAL A 27 17.84 -29.86 -10.09
CA VAL A 27 16.82 -30.79 -9.64
C VAL A 27 15.82 -29.98 -8.81
N LYS A 28 14.69 -29.65 -9.42
CA LYS A 28 13.53 -29.12 -8.70
C LYS A 28 12.99 -30.28 -7.86
N SER A 29 13.40 -30.32 -6.59
CA SER A 29 12.68 -31.02 -5.54
C SER A 29 11.24 -30.50 -5.55
N THR A 30 10.30 -31.35 -5.96
CA THR A 30 8.88 -31.05 -6.12
C THR A 30 8.15 -30.79 -4.79
N THR A 31 8.88 -30.72 -3.68
CA THR A 31 8.37 -30.59 -2.31
C THR A 31 8.48 -29.18 -1.73
N GLU A 32 9.36 -28.30 -2.26
CA GLU A 32 9.52 -26.92 -1.76
C GLU A 32 8.45 -25.92 -2.26
N SER A 33 7.79 -26.23 -3.38
CA SER A 33 6.82 -25.31 -4.01
C SER A 33 5.54 -25.13 -3.21
N LYS A 34 5.12 -26.16 -2.43
CA LYS A 34 3.92 -26.08 -1.60
C LYS A 34 4.15 -25.22 -0.36
N ILE A 35 5.31 -25.32 0.28
CA ILE A 35 5.65 -24.57 1.50
C ILE A 35 5.78 -23.07 1.18
N LYS A 36 6.53 -22.70 0.13
CA LYS A 36 6.61 -21.29 -0.30
C LYS A 36 5.25 -20.68 -0.65
N LYS A 37 4.35 -21.45 -1.26
CA LYS A 37 3.03 -20.94 -1.67
C LYS A 37 2.09 -20.73 -0.47
N SER A 38 2.11 -21.62 0.52
CA SER A 38 1.32 -21.44 1.75
C SER A 38 1.77 -20.23 2.56
N ASP A 39 3.08 -20.01 2.68
CA ASP A 39 3.64 -18.91 3.47
C ASP A 39 3.39 -17.55 2.81
N ILE A 40 3.51 -17.48 1.48
CA ILE A 40 3.16 -16.28 0.70
C ILE A 40 1.66 -15.98 0.83
N LEU A 41 0.80 -17.00 0.78
CA LEU A 41 -0.64 -16.81 0.93
C LEU A 41 -0.98 -16.32 2.34
N ALA A 42 -0.42 -16.94 3.39
CA ALA A 42 -0.63 -16.52 4.77
C ALA A 42 -0.14 -15.08 5.01
N SER A 43 1.02 -14.71 4.45
CA SER A 43 1.54 -13.34 4.49
C SER A 43 0.60 -12.36 3.78
N SER A 44 0.08 -12.72 2.60
CA SER A 44 -0.87 -11.86 1.85
C SER A 44 -2.19 -11.65 2.61
N VAL A 45 -2.70 -12.69 3.28
CA VAL A 45 -3.92 -12.60 4.10
C VAL A 45 -3.67 -11.68 5.29
N SER A 46 -2.53 -11.81 5.97
CA SER A 46 -2.13 -10.93 7.07
C SER A 46 -2.00 -9.47 6.63
N ASN A 47 -1.41 -9.21 5.46
CA ASN A 47 -1.27 -7.86 4.90
C ASN A 47 -2.63 -7.21 4.60
N VAL A 48 -3.57 -7.95 4.02
CA VAL A 48 -4.92 -7.45 3.74
C VAL A 48 -5.67 -7.15 5.03
N GLU A 49 -5.55 -8.03 6.03
CA GLU A 49 -6.25 -7.84 7.31
C GLU A 49 -5.72 -6.62 8.06
N TYR A 50 -4.41 -6.40 8.05
CA TYR A 50 -3.79 -5.18 8.57
C TYR A 50 -4.35 -3.91 7.91
N LEU A 51 -4.50 -3.92 6.57
CA LEU A 51 -5.05 -2.77 5.85
C LEU A 51 -6.54 -2.55 6.16
N LYS A 52 -7.32 -3.62 6.33
CA LYS A 52 -8.72 -3.51 6.78
C LYS A 52 -8.83 -2.91 8.17
N GLN A 53 -8.00 -3.35 9.11
CA GLN A 53 -7.95 -2.77 10.45
C GLN A 53 -7.56 -1.29 10.39
N SER A 54 -6.60 -0.93 9.53
CA SER A 54 -6.20 0.46 9.32
C SER A 54 -7.34 1.34 8.76
N ILE A 55 -8.19 0.80 7.88
CA ILE A 55 -9.41 1.48 7.39
C ILE A 55 -10.38 1.73 8.56
N GLU A 56 -10.64 0.71 9.38
CA GLU A 56 -11.55 0.81 10.52
C GLU A 56 -11.04 1.84 11.56
N GLU A 57 -9.74 1.82 11.85
CA GLU A 57 -9.14 2.83 12.72
C GLU A 57 -9.27 4.25 12.16
N ALA A 58 -9.11 4.42 10.85
CA ALA A 58 -9.29 5.71 10.19
C ALA A 58 -10.74 6.19 10.30
N GLU A 59 -11.72 5.29 10.13
CA GLU A 59 -13.15 5.60 10.35
C GLU A 59 -13.42 6.06 11.78
N ASN A 60 -12.90 5.31 12.76
CA ASN A 60 -13.04 5.61 14.17
C ASN A 60 -12.44 6.97 14.54
N ARG A 61 -11.22 7.26 14.04
CA ARG A 61 -10.57 8.57 14.22
C ARG A 61 -11.39 9.68 13.59
N LEU A 62 -11.85 9.50 12.36
CA LEU A 62 -12.65 10.48 11.63
C LEU A 62 -13.94 10.82 12.40
N SER A 63 -14.68 9.79 12.84
CA SER A 63 -15.91 9.93 13.62
C SER A 63 -15.69 10.60 14.98
N ARG A 64 -14.64 10.21 15.70
CA ARG A 64 -14.27 10.83 16.99
C ARG A 64 -13.90 12.30 16.80
N ASN A 65 -13.06 12.62 15.82
CA ASN A 65 -12.62 13.98 15.51
C ASN A 65 -13.82 14.87 15.14
N PHE A 66 -14.78 14.35 14.37
CA PHE A 66 -16.02 15.05 14.05
C PHE A 66 -16.85 15.38 15.30
N ARG A 67 -17.13 14.39 16.16
CA ARG A 67 -17.88 14.60 17.41
C ARG A 67 -17.21 15.61 18.32
N GLN A 68 -15.91 15.46 18.54
CA GLN A 68 -15.14 16.38 19.38
C GLN A 68 -15.21 17.81 18.85
N LYS A 69 -15.09 17.98 17.53
CA LYS A 69 -15.14 19.30 16.90
C LYS A 69 -16.53 19.93 16.99
N GLN A 70 -17.61 19.16 16.89
CA GLN A 70 -18.97 19.66 17.14
C GLN A 70 -19.11 20.23 18.56
N VAL A 71 -18.56 19.56 19.57
CA VAL A 71 -18.57 20.05 20.96
C VAL A 71 -17.71 21.31 21.11
N LEU A 72 -16.51 21.31 20.53
CA LEU A 72 -15.58 22.44 20.65
C LEU A 72 -16.12 23.73 20.02
N PHE A 73 -16.88 23.63 18.92
CA PHE A 73 -17.56 24.78 18.31
C PHE A 73 -18.54 25.46 19.28
N LEU A 74 -19.20 24.71 20.15
CA LEU A 74 -20.13 25.26 21.13
C LEU A 74 -19.41 25.88 22.33
N LYS A 75 -18.18 25.44 22.63
CA LYS A 75 -17.43 25.88 23.81
C LYS A 75 -16.65 27.17 23.58
N SER A 76 -16.06 27.37 22.40
CA SER A 76 -15.27 28.58 22.13
C SER A 76 -15.06 28.83 20.64
N LYS A 77 -15.09 30.11 20.27
CA LYS A 77 -14.70 30.62 18.93
C LYS A 77 -13.25 30.28 18.58
N ARG A 78 -12.35 30.08 19.56
CA ARG A 78 -10.95 29.70 19.30
C ARG A 78 -10.82 28.37 18.55
N TYR A 79 -11.75 27.44 18.76
CA TYR A 79 -11.67 26.11 18.16
C TYR A 79 -12.32 26.01 16.77
N GLU A 80 -12.80 27.15 16.26
CA GLU A 80 -13.51 27.24 15.00
C GLU A 80 -12.63 26.85 13.80
N SER A 81 -11.34 27.18 13.88
CA SER A 81 -10.33 26.95 12.84
C SER A 81 -9.72 25.55 12.87
N LEU A 82 -10.02 24.71 13.88
CA LEU A 82 -9.42 23.39 14.01
C LEU A 82 -9.64 22.58 12.74
N TYR A 83 -8.57 22.09 12.12
CA TYR A 83 -8.66 21.37 10.86
C TYR A 83 -9.40 20.03 11.02
N HIS A 84 -10.31 19.68 10.11
CA HIS A 84 -10.95 18.36 10.08
C HIS A 84 -10.21 17.49 9.07
N LYS A 85 -9.30 16.65 9.57
CA LYS A 85 -8.34 15.91 8.75
C LYS A 85 -8.99 14.82 7.89
N ARG A 86 -8.46 14.67 6.68
CA ARG A 86 -8.72 13.56 5.75
C ARG A 86 -7.95 12.31 6.20
N GLU A 87 -8.58 11.44 6.99
CA GLU A 87 -7.91 10.22 7.48
C GLU A 87 -7.77 9.13 6.38
N ASP A 88 -8.59 9.20 5.31
CA ASP A 88 -8.53 8.25 4.18
C ASP A 88 -7.19 8.29 3.43
N LEU A 89 -6.55 9.46 3.36
CA LEU A 89 -5.34 9.67 2.56
C LEU A 89 -4.17 8.80 3.01
N ASN A 90 -3.96 8.71 4.33
CA ASN A 90 -2.89 7.89 4.90
C ASN A 90 -3.09 6.41 4.57
N VAL A 91 -4.34 5.94 4.61
CA VAL A 91 -4.66 4.54 4.32
C VAL A 91 -4.51 4.24 2.83
N ARG A 92 -4.93 5.16 1.95
CA ARG A 92 -4.70 5.04 0.50
C ARG A 92 -3.22 4.89 0.18
N GLU A 93 -2.37 5.70 0.80
CA GLU A 93 -0.92 5.62 0.62
C GLU A 93 -0.38 4.25 1.03
N GLN A 94 -0.79 3.73 2.19
CA GLN A 94 -0.39 2.39 2.63
C GLN A 94 -0.85 1.28 1.66
N ILE A 95 -2.10 1.34 1.17
CA ILE A 95 -2.60 0.38 0.18
C ILE A 95 -1.75 0.43 -1.09
N LEU A 96 -1.40 1.62 -1.57
CA LEU A 96 -0.56 1.80 -2.75
C LEU A 96 0.86 1.28 -2.55
N LEU A 97 1.44 1.48 -1.36
CA LEU A 97 2.75 0.92 -1.00
C LEU A 97 2.72 -0.60 -0.97
N PHE A 98 1.73 -1.20 -0.32
CA PHE A 98 1.59 -2.67 -0.25
C PHE A 98 1.38 -3.28 -1.62
N TRP A 99 0.61 -2.60 -2.48
CA TRP A 99 0.42 -3.03 -3.86
C TRP A 99 1.71 -2.93 -4.69
N LYS A 100 2.44 -1.83 -4.57
CA LYS A 100 3.73 -1.61 -5.25
C LYS A 100 4.75 -2.68 -4.84
N ASP A 101 4.73 -3.08 -3.57
CA ASP A 101 5.57 -4.15 -3.01
C ASP A 101 5.08 -5.56 -3.37
N LYS A 102 4.01 -5.70 -4.16
CA LYS A 102 3.36 -6.97 -4.51
C LYS A 102 2.88 -7.78 -3.29
N LYS A 103 2.64 -7.11 -2.16
CA LYS A 103 2.10 -7.72 -0.92
C LYS A 103 0.60 -8.00 -1.02
N ILE A 104 -0.09 -7.28 -1.91
CA ILE A 104 -1.52 -7.46 -2.23
C ILE A 104 -1.72 -7.46 -3.75
N THR A 105 -2.79 -8.11 -4.20
CA THR A 105 -3.18 -8.20 -5.61
C THR A 105 -3.92 -6.95 -6.09
N ASP A 106 -4.05 -6.81 -7.42
CA ASP A 106 -4.84 -5.72 -8.03
C ASP A 106 -6.29 -5.69 -7.55
N ASN A 107 -6.91 -6.87 -7.44
CA ASN A 107 -8.29 -7.00 -6.97
C ASN A 107 -8.43 -6.55 -5.51
N GLN A 108 -7.51 -6.98 -4.64
CA GLN A 108 -7.49 -6.55 -3.23
C GLN A 108 -7.25 -5.05 -3.10
N LYS A 109 -6.31 -4.49 -3.89
CA LYS A 109 -6.10 -3.02 -3.95
C LYS A 109 -7.40 -2.32 -4.33
N LYS A 110 -8.09 -2.76 -5.38
CA LYS A 110 -9.33 -2.14 -5.86
C LYS A 110 -10.40 -2.15 -4.77
N GLU A 111 -10.60 -3.29 -4.10
CA GLU A 111 -11.58 -3.42 -3.01
C GLU A 111 -11.24 -2.51 -1.82
N LEU A 112 -9.98 -2.46 -1.40
CA LEU A 112 -9.54 -1.62 -0.27
C LEU A 112 -9.64 -0.12 -0.59
N LEU A 113 -9.34 0.27 -1.84
CA LEU A 113 -9.49 1.67 -2.29
C LEU A 113 -10.96 2.08 -2.37
N GLN A 114 -11.87 1.17 -2.74
CA GLN A 114 -13.31 1.42 -2.70
C GLN A 114 -13.77 1.80 -1.28
N LYS A 115 -13.30 1.07 -0.26
CA LYS A 115 -13.58 1.42 1.15
C LYS A 115 -12.99 2.77 1.57
N CYS A 116 -11.86 3.16 0.99
CA CYS A 116 -11.31 4.51 1.20
C CYS A 116 -12.14 5.60 0.51
N ASP A 117 -12.88 5.29 -0.55
CA ASP A 117 -13.85 6.21 -1.15
C ASP A 117 -15.03 6.44 -0.19
N ASP A 118 -15.51 5.39 0.49
CA ASP A 118 -16.55 5.51 1.53
C ASP A 118 -16.10 6.41 2.69
N LEU A 119 -14.85 6.28 3.13
CA LEU A 119 -14.25 7.17 4.14
C LEU A 119 -14.18 8.63 3.66
N ALA A 120 -13.79 8.84 2.40
CA ALA A 120 -13.75 10.17 1.81
C ALA A 120 -15.15 10.80 1.75
N ASP A 121 -16.17 10.00 1.43
CA ASP A 121 -17.57 10.43 1.46
C ASP A 121 -18.07 10.78 2.85
N LEU A 122 -17.72 9.97 3.85
CA LEU A 122 -18.02 10.26 5.24
C LEU A 122 -17.39 11.59 5.66
N TRP A 123 -16.11 11.81 5.33
CA TRP A 123 -15.41 13.07 5.59
C TRP A 123 -16.08 14.25 4.89
N ARG A 124 -16.47 14.13 3.62
CA ARG A 124 -17.17 15.19 2.86
C ARG A 124 -18.48 15.58 3.54
N LYS A 125 -19.28 14.60 3.94
CA LYS A 125 -20.55 14.80 4.66
C LYS A 125 -20.33 15.51 5.99
N GLN A 126 -19.35 15.05 6.77
CA GLN A 126 -18.98 15.66 8.06
C GLN A 126 -18.49 17.10 7.86
N ARG A 127 -17.62 17.36 6.89
CA ARG A 127 -17.11 18.70 6.59
C ARG A 127 -18.22 19.67 6.22
N LYS A 128 -19.19 19.24 5.40
CA LYS A 128 -20.38 20.05 5.06
C LYS A 128 -21.18 20.40 6.31
N LYS A 129 -21.47 19.42 7.18
CA LYS A 129 -22.18 19.65 8.45
C LYS A 129 -21.45 20.63 9.37
N LEU A 130 -20.13 20.49 9.53
CA LEU A 130 -19.33 21.42 10.33
C LEU A 130 -19.36 22.84 9.76
N THR A 131 -19.33 22.98 8.43
CA THR A 131 -19.36 24.28 7.75
C THR A 131 -20.71 24.96 7.94
N LEU A 132 -21.82 24.24 7.77
CA LEU A 132 -23.16 24.75 8.05
C LEU A 132 -23.31 25.18 9.50
N LYS A 133 -22.80 24.37 10.45
CA LYS A 133 -22.84 24.72 11.88
C LYS A 133 -22.03 25.97 12.18
N ARG A 134 -20.85 26.13 11.55
CA ARG A 134 -20.01 27.32 11.67
C ARG A 134 -20.78 28.56 11.20
N PHE A 135 -21.41 28.50 10.03
CA PHE A 135 -22.24 29.58 9.49
C PHE A 135 -23.42 29.94 10.43
N GLN A 136 -24.14 28.94 10.94
CA GLN A 136 -25.25 29.13 11.89
C GLN A 136 -24.83 29.82 13.19
N LEU A 137 -23.57 29.67 13.60
CA LEU A 137 -23.01 30.31 14.79
C LEU A 137 -22.45 31.71 14.50
N GLY A 138 -22.62 32.24 13.29
CA GLY A 138 -22.14 33.58 12.90
C GLY A 138 -20.63 33.68 12.73
N PHE A 139 -19.95 32.55 12.55
CA PHE A 139 -18.52 32.51 12.36
C PHE A 139 -18.13 32.84 10.91
N PRO A 140 -17.05 33.63 10.67
CA PRO A 140 -16.62 34.00 9.32
C PRO A 140 -16.18 32.78 8.52
N ASN A 141 -16.32 32.82 7.19
CA ASN A 141 -15.90 31.73 6.29
C ASN A 141 -14.40 31.75 6.06
#